data_AF-A0A095CDW2-F1
#
_entry.id   AF-A0A095CDW2-F1
#
_cell.length_a   1.000
_cell.length_b   1.000
_cell.length_c   1.000
_cell.angle_alpha   90.00
_cell.angle_beta   90.00
_cell.angle_gamma   90.00
#
_symmetry.space_group_name_H-M   'P 1'
#
loop_
_entity.id
_entity.type
_entity.pdbx_description
1 polymer ?
#
loop_
_entity_poly.entity_id
_entity_poly.type
_entity_poly.pdbx_seq_one_letter_code
_entity_poly.pdbx_strand_id
1 'polypeptide(L)'
;MPIPLLRPLTGAVRQQARRGYASVLEQPPQKPTQELPLRLQAIKLYKELHRLGRDYPDPAYDFNKRLRRAFEKNAKVTDPEALKKQLELGEHIKKEVLSLISLKKFRHLRRAYHPNEGPR
;
A
#
# COMPACT_ATOMS: atom_id res chain seq x y z
N MET A 1 9.39 52.79 58.52
CA MET A 1 10.09 52.15 57.38
C MET A 1 10.46 50.73 57.74
N PRO A 2 9.79 49.72 57.18
CA PRO A 2 10.37 48.39 56.96
C PRO A 2 10.56 48.14 55.45
N ILE A 3 11.71 47.54 55.13
CA ILE A 3 12.28 47.31 53.80
C ILE A 3 11.44 46.26 53.03
N PRO A 4 11.17 46.43 51.71
CA PRO A 4 10.43 45.45 50.92
C PRO A 4 11.28 44.20 50.70
N LEU A 5 10.79 43.04 51.14
CA LEU A 5 11.37 41.75 50.78
C LEU A 5 11.10 41.48 49.29
N LEU A 6 12.18 41.32 48.52
CA LEU A 6 12.18 40.94 47.12
C LEU A 6 11.30 39.70 46.90
N ARG A 7 10.23 39.86 46.12
CA ARG A 7 9.47 38.75 45.55
C ARG A 7 10.33 38.10 44.46
N PRO A 8 10.67 36.81 44.52
CA PRO A 8 11.38 36.18 43.42
C PRO A 8 10.45 36.13 42.21
N LEU A 9 10.87 36.77 41.12
CA LEU A 9 10.34 36.54 39.78
C LEU A 9 10.79 35.13 39.34
N THR A 10 10.21 34.09 39.92
CA THR A 10 10.13 32.80 39.24
C THR A 10 9.05 32.96 38.17
N GLY A 11 9.41 33.68 37.11
CA GLY A 11 8.69 33.58 35.85
C GLY A 11 8.72 32.10 35.49
N ALA A 12 7.59 31.42 35.69
CA ALA A 12 7.32 30.20 34.96
C ALA A 12 7.53 30.59 33.50
N VAL A 13 8.67 30.16 32.95
CA VAL A 13 8.95 30.24 31.53
C VAL A 13 7.78 29.50 30.91
N ARG A 14 6.79 30.28 30.50
CA ARG A 14 5.70 29.86 29.64
C ARG A 14 6.45 29.16 28.52
N GLN A 15 6.32 27.84 28.43
CA GLN A 15 6.93 27.06 27.37
C GLN A 15 6.31 27.59 26.08
N GLN A 16 6.89 28.65 25.57
CA GLN A 16 6.54 29.29 24.34
C GLN A 16 6.91 28.27 23.29
N ALA A 17 5.88 27.55 22.88
CA ALA A 17 5.74 26.90 21.60
C ALA A 17 7.06 26.33 21.06
N ARG A 18 7.34 25.07 21.42
CA ARG A 18 8.00 24.16 20.48
C ARG A 18 7.06 23.89 19.27
N ARG A 19 6.68 24.94 18.54
CA ARG A 19 6.22 24.87 17.15
C ARG A 19 7.44 25.06 16.27
N GLY A 20 8.40 24.17 16.42
CA GLY A 20 9.58 24.08 15.57
C GLY A 20 9.60 22.72 14.88
N TYR A 21 10.53 22.59 13.94
CA TYR A 21 10.83 21.39 13.14
C TYR A 21 10.90 20.08 13.96
N ALA A 22 11.17 20.16 15.27
CA ALA A 22 11.11 19.04 16.22
C ALA A 22 9.74 18.33 16.23
N SER A 23 8.64 19.09 16.13
CA SER A 23 7.28 18.53 16.06
C SER A 23 6.98 17.79 14.75
N VAL A 24 7.79 17.97 13.71
CA VAL A 24 7.68 17.25 12.43
C VAL A 24 8.42 15.91 12.50
N LEU A 25 9.51 15.83 13.26
CA LEU A 25 10.28 14.59 13.48
C LEU A 25 9.61 13.65 14.48
N GLU A 26 8.85 14.19 15.43
CA GLU A 26 8.11 13.43 16.45
C GLU A 26 6.74 12.93 15.97
N GLN A 27 6.32 13.28 14.76
CA GLN A 27 5.11 12.68 14.21
C GLN A 27 5.40 11.20 13.91
N PRO A 28 4.68 10.24 14.52
CA PRO A 28 4.71 8.86 14.03
C PRO A 28 4.37 8.92 12.54
N PRO A 29 4.96 8.08 11.68
CA PRO A 29 4.75 8.15 10.24
C PRO A 29 3.24 8.13 9.98
N GLN A 30 2.68 9.30 9.70
CA GLN A 30 1.30 9.42 9.29
C GLN A 30 1.33 8.75 7.93
N LYS A 31 0.88 7.49 7.85
CA LYS A 31 0.47 6.94 6.56
C LYS A 31 -0.48 8.01 6.02
N PRO A 32 -0.19 8.65 4.86
CA PRO A 32 -1.19 9.49 4.23
C PRO A 32 -2.25 8.54 3.70
N THR A 33 -3.05 7.99 4.61
CA THR A 33 -4.24 7.22 4.33
C THR A 33 -5.30 8.27 4.03
N GLN A 34 -5.11 8.98 2.92
CA GLN A 34 -6.28 9.54 2.26
C GLN A 34 -7.04 8.31 1.78
N GLU A 35 -8.07 7.91 2.51
CA GLU A 35 -8.99 6.87 2.07
C GLU A 35 -9.60 7.35 0.75
N LEU A 36 -8.98 6.96 -0.35
CA LEU A 36 -9.49 7.25 -1.67
C LEU A 36 -10.91 6.69 -1.73
N PRO A 37 -11.89 7.41 -2.30
CA PRO A 37 -13.19 6.83 -2.63
C PRO A 37 -13.03 5.43 -3.21
N LEU A 38 -13.83 4.47 -2.76
CA LEU A 38 -13.70 3.04 -3.13
C LEU A 38 -13.56 2.82 -4.64
N ARG A 39 -14.23 3.65 -5.45
CA ARG A 39 -14.11 3.67 -6.92
C ARG A 39 -12.71 4.02 -7.41
N LEU A 40 -12.03 5.00 -6.81
CA LEU A 40 -10.65 5.34 -7.15
C LEU A 40 -9.67 4.23 -6.76
N GLN A 41 -9.91 3.56 -5.62
CA GLN A 41 -9.12 2.38 -5.23
C GLN A 41 -9.26 1.26 -6.28
N ALA A 42 -10.49 0.99 -6.75
CA ALA A 42 -10.74 0.01 -7.80
C ALA A 42 -10.03 0.34 -9.12
N ILE A 43 -10.05 1.61 -9.52
CA ILE A 43 -9.34 2.08 -10.73
C ILE A 43 -7.83 1.90 -10.59
N LYS A 44 -7.26 2.22 -9.42
CA LYS A 44 -5.85 2.02 -9.13
C LYS A 44 -5.49 0.54 -9.22
N LEU A 45 -6.25 -0.32 -8.53
CA LEU A 45 -6.05 -1.77 -8.52
C LEU A 45 -6.14 -2.38 -9.92
N TYR A 46 -7.11 -1.95 -10.74
CA TYR A 46 -7.22 -2.38 -12.14
C TYR A 46 -5.96 -2.06 -12.94
N LYS A 47 -5.43 -0.84 -12.83
CA LYS A 47 -4.21 -0.44 -13.55
C LYS A 47 -2.99 -1.25 -13.10
N GLU A 48 -2.87 -1.51 -11.81
CA GLU A 48 -1.79 -2.33 -11.26
C GLU A 48 -1.88 -3.77 -11.77
N LEU A 49 -3.05 -4.41 -11.66
CA LEU A 49 -3.28 -5.77 -12.16
C LEU A 49 -3.07 -5.87 -13.68
N HIS A 50 -3.53 -4.88 -14.44
CA HIS A 50 -3.34 -4.86 -15.89
C HIS A 50 -1.85 -4.74 -16.28
N ARG A 51 -1.04 -4.04 -15.48
CA ARG A 51 0.42 -3.99 -15.70
C ARG A 51 1.05 -5.35 -15.41
N LEU A 52 0.70 -5.96 -14.28
CA LEU A 52 1.20 -7.29 -13.89
C LEU A 52 0.79 -8.38 -14.88
N GLY A 53 -0.39 -8.26 -15.48
CA GLY A 53 -0.89 -9.20 -16.48
C GLY A 53 -0.02 -9.33 -17.72
N ARG A 54 0.86 -8.36 -18.02
CA ARG A 54 1.84 -8.47 -19.11
C ARG A 54 2.97 -9.46 -18.82
N ASP A 55 3.31 -9.63 -17.55
CA ASP A 55 4.39 -10.51 -17.10
C ASP A 55 3.89 -11.91 -16.70
N TYR A 56 2.60 -12.18 -16.92
CA TYR A 56 1.97 -13.43 -16.51
C TYR A 56 2.69 -14.65 -17.11
N PRO A 57 2.90 -15.74 -16.34
CA PRO A 57 3.73 -16.85 -16.82
C PRO A 57 3.24 -17.55 -18.08
N ASP A 58 1.92 -17.73 -18.20
CA ASP A 58 1.26 -18.42 -19.31
C ASP A 58 0.65 -17.41 -20.31
N PRO A 59 1.17 -17.33 -21.54
CA PRO A 59 0.62 -16.44 -22.56
C PRO A 59 -0.76 -16.85 -23.06
N ALA A 60 -1.14 -18.13 -22.98
CA ALA A 60 -2.43 -18.62 -23.46
C ALA A 60 -3.60 -18.30 -22.51
N TYR A 61 -3.29 -17.93 -21.26
CA TYR A 61 -4.31 -17.67 -20.24
C TYR A 61 -5.12 -16.39 -20.48
N ASP A 62 -4.58 -15.43 -21.25
CA ASP A 62 -5.20 -14.14 -21.56
C ASP A 62 -5.67 -13.36 -20.31
N PHE A 63 -4.76 -13.20 -19.32
CA PHE A 63 -5.08 -12.59 -18.02
C PHE A 63 -5.82 -11.23 -18.13
N ASN A 64 -5.32 -10.32 -18.96
CA ASN A 64 -5.89 -8.97 -19.11
C ASN A 64 -7.33 -8.98 -19.64
N LYS A 65 -7.66 -9.91 -20.54
CA LYS A 65 -9.01 -10.07 -21.09
C LYS A 65 -9.98 -10.56 -20.01
N ARG A 66 -9.55 -11.51 -19.18
CA ARG A 66 -10.32 -12.02 -18.04
C ARG A 66 -10.50 -10.94 -16.96
N LEU A 67 -9.44 -10.20 -16.64
CA LEU A 67 -9.47 -9.07 -15.71
C LEU A 67 -10.50 -8.04 -16.15
N ARG A 68 -10.46 -7.61 -17.42
CA ARG A 68 -11.42 -6.66 -17.98
C ARG A 68 -12.86 -7.16 -17.82
N ARG A 69 -13.14 -8.40 -18.21
CA ARG A 69 -14.47 -9.01 -18.07
C ARG A 69 -14.95 -9.04 -16.61
N ALA A 70 -14.06 -9.32 -15.65
CA ALA A 70 -14.40 -9.33 -14.23
C ALA A 70 -14.78 -7.94 -13.72
N PHE A 71 -14.02 -6.90 -14.10
CA PHE A 71 -14.34 -5.52 -13.72
C PHE A 71 -15.60 -4.99 -14.41
N GLU A 72 -15.83 -5.35 -15.68
CA GLU A 72 -17.05 -4.98 -16.40
C GLU A 72 -18.31 -5.58 -15.75
N LYS A 73 -18.26 -6.85 -15.32
CA LYS A 73 -19.38 -7.48 -14.59
C LYS A 73 -19.72 -6.76 -13.29
N ASN A 74 -18.72 -6.20 -12.62
CA ASN A 74 -18.88 -5.54 -11.33
C ASN A 74 -19.04 -4.01 -11.43
N ALA A 75 -19.07 -3.43 -12.63
CA ALA A 75 -19.07 -1.98 -12.83
C ALA A 75 -20.30 -1.27 -12.22
N LYS A 76 -21.46 -1.96 -12.20
CA LYS A 76 -22.75 -1.45 -11.71
C LYS A 76 -23.01 -1.70 -10.22
N VAL A 77 -22.06 -2.30 -9.49
CA VAL A 77 -22.21 -2.52 -8.05
C VAL A 77 -22.11 -1.19 -7.31
N THR A 78 -23.18 -0.82 -6.60
CA THR A 78 -23.28 0.45 -5.85
C THR A 78 -23.13 0.25 -4.34
N ASP A 79 -23.36 -0.97 -3.85
CA ASP A 79 -23.23 -1.29 -2.44
C ASP A 79 -21.77 -1.18 -1.95
N PRO A 80 -21.48 -0.35 -0.92
CA PRO A 80 -20.12 -0.14 -0.42
C PRO A 80 -19.50 -1.39 0.21
N GLU A 81 -20.28 -2.26 0.87
CA GLU A 81 -19.74 -3.47 1.48
C GLU A 81 -19.33 -4.50 0.42
N ALA A 82 -20.18 -4.73 -0.58
CA ALA A 82 -19.84 -5.56 -1.72
C ALA A 82 -18.57 -5.05 -2.44
N LEU A 83 -18.43 -3.74 -2.60
CA LEU A 83 -17.26 -3.17 -3.27
C LEU A 83 -15.97 -3.38 -2.46
N LYS A 84 -16.01 -3.26 -1.13
CA LYS A 84 -14.87 -3.58 -0.25
C LYS A 84 -14.44 -5.04 -0.40
N LYS A 85 -15.39 -5.98 -0.35
CA LYS A 85 -15.10 -7.41 -0.54
C LYS A 85 -14.47 -7.71 -1.90
N GLN A 86 -14.95 -7.05 -2.96
CA GLN A 86 -14.38 -7.19 -4.30
C GLN A 86 -12.96 -6.61 -4.41
N LEU A 87 -12.68 -5.50 -3.73
CA LEU A 87 -11.35 -4.92 -3.65
C LEU A 87 -10.39 -5.84 -2.91
N GLU A 88 -10.80 -6.41 -1.77
CA GLU A 88 -9.99 -7.38 -1.01
C GLU A 88 -9.65 -8.61 -1.86
N LEU A 89 -10.63 -9.13 -2.60
CA LEU A 89 -10.40 -10.22 -3.56
C LEU A 89 -9.39 -9.83 -4.63
N GLY A 90 -9.49 -8.63 -5.19
CA GLY A 90 -8.55 -8.15 -6.20
C GLY A 90 -7.12 -7.97 -5.66
N GLU A 91 -6.97 -7.53 -4.41
CA GLU A 91 -5.67 -7.46 -3.72
C GLU A 91 -5.09 -8.86 -3.45
N HIS A 92 -5.94 -9.84 -3.14
CA HIS A 92 -5.52 -11.24 -3.04
C HIS A 92 -4.98 -11.77 -4.37
N ILE A 93 -5.73 -11.58 -5.46
CA ILE A 93 -5.32 -11.97 -6.82
C ILE A 93 -4.00 -11.30 -7.20
N LYS A 94 -3.80 -10.02 -6.85
CA LYS A 94 -2.53 -9.32 -7.09
C LYS A 94 -1.36 -10.03 -6.43
N LYS A 95 -1.51 -10.46 -5.17
CA LYS A 95 -0.47 -11.22 -4.44
C LYS A 95 -0.17 -12.56 -5.11
N GLU A 96 -1.20 -13.30 -5.52
CA GLU A 96 -1.04 -14.57 -6.24
C GLU A 96 -0.27 -14.38 -7.55
N VAL A 97 -0.65 -13.38 -8.36
CA VAL A 97 0.02 -13.07 -9.63
C VAL A 97 1.49 -12.72 -9.39
N LEU A 98 1.79 -11.92 -8.37
CA LEU A 98 3.18 -11.62 -7.99
C LEU A 98 3.96 -12.87 -7.61
N SER A 99 3.35 -13.78 -6.83
CA SER A 99 3.96 -15.07 -6.48
C SER A 99 4.20 -15.97 -7.70
N LEU A 100 3.29 -15.98 -8.67
CA LEU A 100 3.47 -16.72 -9.92
C LEU A 100 4.63 -16.15 -10.75
N ILE A 101 4.74 -14.82 -10.85
CA ILE A 101 5.83 -14.14 -11.54
C ILE A 101 7.17 -14.42 -10.84
N SER A 102 7.21 -14.32 -9.51
CA SER A 102 8.43 -14.59 -8.74
C SER A 102 8.86 -16.05 -8.87
N LEU A 103 7.92 -16.99 -8.86
CA LEU A 103 8.20 -18.41 -9.08
C LEU A 103 8.75 -18.68 -10.49
N LYS A 104 8.19 -18.06 -11.53
CA LYS A 104 8.73 -18.14 -12.90
C LYS A 104 10.18 -17.65 -12.96
N LYS A 105 10.46 -16.50 -12.34
CA LYS A 105 11.82 -15.92 -12.28
C LYS A 105 12.78 -16.82 -11.51
N PHE A 106 12.37 -17.33 -10.35
CA PHE A 106 13.16 -18.27 -9.55
C PHE A 106 13.49 -19.54 -10.34
N ARG A 107 12.50 -20.15 -11.00
CA ARG A 107 12.71 -21.35 -11.84
C ARG A 107 13.68 -21.09 -13.00
N HIS A 108 13.72 -19.87 -13.54
CA HIS A 108 14.69 -19.50 -14.57
C HIS A 108 16.09 -19.37 -13.98
N LEU A 109 16.25 -18.60 -12.90
CA LEU A 109 17.54 -18.41 -12.22
C LEU A 109 18.13 -19.74 -11.74
N ARG A 110 17.32 -20.61 -11.13
CA ARG A 110 17.76 -21.94 -10.69
C ARG A 110 18.34 -22.76 -11.83
N ARG A 111 17.69 -22.76 -13.01
CA ARG A 111 18.19 -23.47 -14.19
C ARG A 111 19.49 -22.87 -14.73
N ALA A 112 19.65 -21.56 -14.64
CA ALA A 112 20.84 -20.86 -15.12
C ALA A 112 22.06 -21.08 -14.22
N TYR A 113 21.89 -21.03 -12.89
CA TYR A 113 23.00 -21.07 -11.93
C TYR A 113 23.24 -22.44 -11.29
N HIS A 114 22.23 -23.33 -11.24
CA HIS A 114 22.31 -24.65 -10.60
C HIS A 114 21.90 -25.79 -11.55
N PRO A 115 22.56 -25.96 -12.71
CA PRO A 115 22.18 -26.99 -13.68
C PRO A 115 22.41 -28.42 -13.20
N ASN A 116 23.35 -28.63 -12.26
CA ASN A 116 23.76 -29.95 -11.77
C ASN A 116 23.06 -30.37 -10.46
N GLU A 117 22.21 -29.52 -9.89
CA GLU A 117 21.43 -29.86 -8.69
C GLU A 117 20.07 -30.45 -9.07
N GLY A 118 19.79 -31.67 -8.60
CA GLY A 118 18.50 -32.35 -8.81
C GLY A 118 17.32 -31.61 -8.15
N PRO A 119 16.08 -32.04 -8.42
CA PRO A 119 14.90 -31.58 -7.70
C PRO A 119 15.09 -31.84 -6.20
N ARG A 120 14.74 -30.86 -5.36
CA ARG A 120 14.67 -31.02 -3.90
C ARG A 120 13.21 -31.12 -3.51
#